data_AF-A0A3D2I9Y9-F1
#
_entry.id   AF-A0A3D2I9Y9-F1
#
_cell.length_a   1.000
_cell.length_b   1.000
_cell.length_c   1.000
_cell.angle_alpha   90.00
_cell.angle_beta   90.00
_cell.angle_gamma   90.00
#
_symmetry.space_group_name_H-M   'P 1'
#
loop_
_entity.id
_entity.type
_entity.pdbx_description
1 polymer ?
#
loop_
_entity_poly.entity_id
_entity_poly.type
_entity_poly.pdbx_seq_one_letter_code
_entity_poly.pdbx_strand_id
1 'polypeptide(L)'
;RPTPSRPTAPRPEKKATPAARRRMAQMVISAALLLAVVAMKFLFPAALERCRATLLELLGADTDFVEVFSAAGRAFSSGSDALTDAYTAVFGAAEVPASGSSVPRTDDLPGNVDMLQRVLNFDYADPVPAGDITSLFGARSDPLEGGGRFHYGLDIAGEEGTVISAFADGVVTAVGDSTDLGKYVTVTHEGGYSTLYAHCRRITASDGQQVRCGDPIAEMGDTGRATGVHLHFELHQDDVYLNPIYYVTFA
;
A
#
# COMPACT_ATOMS: atom_id res chain seq x y z
N ARG A 1 -5.90 -44.69 72.30
CA ARG A 1 -4.47 -44.32 72.19
C ARG A 1 -4.11 -44.38 70.70
N PRO A 2 -3.93 -43.24 69.99
CA PRO A 2 -3.76 -43.25 68.53
C PRO A 2 -2.31 -43.55 68.14
N THR A 3 -2.14 -44.28 67.04
CA THR A 3 -0.87 -44.63 66.38
C THR A 3 -0.26 -43.43 65.67
N PRO A 4 1.08 -43.25 65.70
CA PRO A 4 1.74 -42.14 64.99
C PRO A 4 1.88 -42.43 63.50
N SER A 5 1.65 -41.41 62.68
CA SER A 5 1.85 -41.39 61.23
C SER A 5 3.33 -41.32 60.87
N ARG A 6 3.70 -42.05 59.81
CA ARG A 6 5.06 -42.15 59.25
C ARG A 6 5.39 -40.90 58.41
N PRO A 7 6.61 -40.33 58.48
CA PRO A 7 6.99 -39.19 57.66
C PRO A 7 7.21 -39.60 56.20
N THR A 8 6.63 -38.84 55.27
CA THR A 8 6.86 -38.95 53.82
C THR A 8 8.20 -38.35 53.43
N ALA A 9 9.02 -39.11 52.72
CA ALA A 9 10.31 -38.69 52.18
C ALA A 9 10.17 -37.59 51.11
N PRO A 10 11.15 -36.68 50.96
CA PRO A 10 11.13 -35.64 49.95
C PRO A 10 11.32 -36.24 48.55
N ARG A 11 10.51 -35.77 47.59
CA ARG A 11 10.50 -36.21 46.19
C ARG A 11 11.71 -35.60 45.45
N PRO A 12 12.44 -36.36 44.59
CA PRO A 12 13.64 -35.86 43.95
C PRO A 12 13.31 -34.80 42.89
N GLU A 13 14.04 -33.69 42.90
CA GLU A 13 13.97 -32.64 41.86
C GLU A 13 14.35 -33.22 40.49
N LYS A 14 13.45 -33.06 39.52
CA LYS A 14 13.67 -33.50 38.14
C LYS A 14 14.75 -32.63 37.49
N LYS A 15 15.93 -33.19 37.26
CA LYS A 15 16.99 -32.56 36.46
C LYS A 15 16.50 -32.33 35.03
N ALA A 16 16.62 -31.09 34.55
CA ALA A 16 16.20 -30.67 33.21
C ALA A 16 16.87 -31.52 32.11
N THR A 17 16.06 -31.96 31.13
CA THR A 17 16.50 -32.78 30.01
C THR A 17 17.45 -32.02 29.07
N PRO A 18 18.33 -32.71 28.32
CA PRO A 18 19.33 -32.07 27.44
C PRO A 18 18.71 -31.12 26.39
N ALA A 19 17.52 -31.44 25.89
CA ALA A 19 16.76 -30.60 24.97
C ALA A 19 16.25 -29.31 25.62
N ALA A 20 15.81 -29.37 26.88
CA ALA A 20 15.41 -28.18 27.64
C ALA A 20 16.62 -27.28 27.95
N ARG A 21 17.80 -27.88 28.24
CA ARG A 21 19.05 -27.14 28.42
C ARG A 21 19.50 -26.43 27.14
N ARG A 22 19.35 -27.07 25.97
CA ARG A 22 19.63 -26.44 24.66
C ARG A 22 18.70 -25.27 24.37
N ARG A 23 17.39 -25.42 24.60
CA ARG A 23 16.42 -24.32 24.43
C ARG A 23 16.69 -23.15 25.37
N MET A 24 17.03 -23.45 26.62
CA MET A 24 17.38 -22.43 27.62
C MET A 24 18.69 -21.72 27.26
N ALA A 25 19.72 -22.46 26.84
CA ALA A 25 20.97 -21.87 26.33
C ALA A 25 20.71 -20.99 25.10
N GLN A 26 19.85 -21.44 24.18
CA GLN A 26 19.49 -20.68 22.98
C GLN A 26 18.75 -19.39 23.35
N MET A 27 17.82 -19.42 24.31
CA MET A 27 17.15 -18.20 24.81
C MET A 27 18.13 -17.22 25.48
N VAL A 28 19.07 -17.73 26.28
CA VAL A 28 20.09 -16.88 26.93
C VAL A 28 21.02 -16.25 25.89
N ILE A 29 21.45 -17.01 24.89
CA ILE A 29 22.25 -16.49 23.78
C ILE A 29 21.46 -15.44 22.99
N SER A 30 20.19 -15.71 22.70
CA SER A 30 19.30 -14.78 21.98
C SER A 30 19.13 -13.47 22.75
N ALA A 31 18.89 -13.55 24.06
CA ALA A 31 18.73 -12.39 24.93
C ALA A 31 20.03 -11.59 25.06
N ALA A 32 21.18 -12.28 25.17
CA ALA A 32 22.49 -11.62 25.19
C ALA A 32 22.79 -10.92 23.85
N LEU A 33 22.43 -11.54 22.72
CA LEU A 33 22.61 -10.96 21.40
C LEU A 33 21.72 -9.73 21.21
N LEU A 34 20.47 -9.78 21.65
CA LEU A 34 19.53 -8.65 21.64
C LEU A 34 20.07 -7.49 22.49
N LEU A 35 20.52 -7.77 23.72
CA LEU A 35 21.10 -6.75 24.60
C LEU A 35 22.37 -6.14 24.03
N ALA A 36 23.20 -6.93 23.35
CA ALA A 36 24.40 -6.42 22.68
C ALA A 36 24.05 -5.48 21.52
N VAL A 37 23.03 -5.81 20.72
CA VAL A 37 22.55 -4.96 19.62
C VAL A 37 21.97 -3.66 20.16
N VAL A 38 21.17 -3.72 21.24
CA VAL A 38 20.62 -2.54 21.90
C VAL A 38 21.74 -1.66 22.47
N ALA A 39 22.71 -2.24 23.19
CA ALA A 39 23.85 -1.51 23.73
C ALA A 39 24.70 -0.85 22.63
N MET A 40 24.93 -1.55 21.52
CA MET A 40 25.66 -1.02 20.36
C MET A 40 24.94 0.19 19.73
N LYS A 41 23.60 0.17 19.67
CA LYS A 41 22.79 1.31 19.20
C LYS A 41 22.94 2.55 20.07
N PHE A 42 23.07 2.38 21.39
CA PHE A 42 23.24 3.49 22.32
C PHE A 42 24.68 4.03 22.39
N LEU A 43 25.70 3.15 22.26
CA LEU A 43 27.09 3.58 22.40
C LEU A 43 27.71 4.10 21.09
N PHE A 44 27.27 3.62 19.92
CA PHE A 44 27.92 3.94 18.63
C PHE A 44 26.92 4.26 17.51
N PRO A 45 26.12 5.34 17.63
CA PRO A 45 25.09 5.69 16.65
C PRO A 45 25.63 5.91 15.23
N ALA A 46 26.84 6.48 15.09
CA ALA A 46 27.48 6.73 13.80
C ALA A 46 28.11 5.48 13.14
N ALA A 47 28.32 4.40 13.90
CA ALA A 47 28.74 3.11 13.33
C ALA A 47 27.53 2.33 12.80
N LEU A 48 26.38 2.46 13.49
CA LEU A 48 25.13 1.84 13.09
C LEU A 48 24.62 2.39 11.74
N GLU A 49 24.75 3.70 11.50
CA GLU A 49 24.33 4.30 10.22
C GLU A 49 25.21 3.87 9.04
N ARG A 50 26.52 3.70 9.24
CA ARG A 50 27.40 3.11 8.20
C ARG A 50 27.07 1.65 7.93
N CYS A 51 26.82 0.88 8.99
CA CYS A 51 26.44 -0.52 8.87
C CYS A 51 25.06 -0.67 8.23
N ARG A 52 24.12 0.25 8.50
CA ARG A 52 22.79 0.33 7.89
C ARG A 52 22.88 0.60 6.39
N ALA A 53 23.72 1.54 5.96
CA ALA A 53 23.94 1.82 4.55
C ALA A 53 24.48 0.59 3.82
N THR A 54 25.52 -0.06 4.37
CA THR A 54 26.10 -1.28 3.79
C THR A 54 25.14 -2.48 3.83
N LEU A 55 24.31 -2.60 4.88
CA LEU A 55 23.27 -3.62 4.95
C LEU A 55 22.18 -3.38 3.92
N LEU A 56 21.70 -2.16 3.74
CA LEU A 56 20.68 -1.85 2.72
C LEU A 56 21.21 -2.09 1.29
N GLU A 57 22.50 -1.84 1.07
CA GLU A 57 23.18 -2.13 -0.20
C GLU A 57 23.32 -3.64 -0.46
N LEU A 58 23.55 -4.45 0.58
CA LEU A 58 23.59 -5.92 0.50
C LEU A 58 22.19 -6.56 0.45
N LEU A 59 21.19 -5.97 1.12
CA LEU A 59 19.79 -6.42 1.14
C LEU A 59 19.07 -6.13 -0.18
N GLY A 60 19.51 -5.10 -0.93
CA GLY A 60 19.00 -4.81 -2.26
C GLY A 60 19.49 -5.77 -3.35
N ALA A 61 20.49 -6.60 -3.07
CA ALA A 61 21.17 -7.41 -4.08
C ALA A 61 20.57 -8.82 -4.26
N ASP A 62 19.89 -9.41 -3.27
CA ASP A 62 19.33 -10.76 -3.44
C ASP A 62 18.12 -11.04 -2.53
N THR A 63 16.98 -11.26 -3.22
CA THR A 63 15.88 -12.20 -2.95
C THR A 63 15.11 -12.21 -1.62
N ASP A 64 13.78 -12.03 -1.78
CA ASP A 64 12.67 -12.61 -1.00
C ASP A 64 12.47 -12.18 0.47
N PHE A 65 12.64 -10.89 0.75
CA PHE A 65 12.27 -10.32 2.05
C PHE A 65 10.77 -10.36 2.34
N VAL A 66 9.93 -10.30 1.30
CA VAL A 66 8.47 -10.26 1.48
C VAL A 66 7.96 -11.60 2.02
N GLU A 67 8.44 -12.73 1.52
CA GLU A 67 8.00 -14.04 2.01
C GLU A 67 8.50 -14.33 3.43
N VAL A 68 9.76 -13.97 3.72
CA VAL A 68 10.37 -14.16 5.05
C VAL A 68 9.73 -13.25 6.11
N PHE A 69 9.47 -11.98 5.79
CA PHE A 69 8.75 -11.07 6.68
C PHE A 69 7.27 -11.45 6.81
N SER A 70 6.64 -11.95 5.75
CA SER A 70 5.25 -12.43 5.81
C SER A 70 5.14 -13.70 6.65
N ALA A 71 6.13 -14.61 6.58
CA ALA A 71 6.18 -15.81 7.41
C ALA A 71 6.43 -15.46 8.88
N ALA A 72 7.34 -14.51 9.15
CA ALA A 72 7.55 -13.98 10.50
C ALA A 72 6.28 -13.31 11.04
N GLY A 73 5.65 -12.42 10.26
CA GLY A 73 4.40 -11.75 10.62
C GLY A 73 3.26 -12.73 10.94
N ARG A 74 3.12 -13.81 10.18
CA ARG A 74 2.15 -14.89 10.46
C ARG A 74 2.47 -15.71 11.70
N ALA A 75 3.74 -15.87 12.05
CA ALA A 75 4.15 -16.61 13.25
C ALA A 75 3.95 -15.80 14.54
N PHE A 76 3.87 -14.46 14.44
CA PHE A 76 3.67 -13.57 15.59
C PHE A 76 2.25 -12.97 15.68
N SER A 77 1.41 -13.10 14.65
CA SER A 77 0.05 -12.51 14.62
C SER A 77 -0.97 -13.14 15.57
N SER A 78 -0.60 -14.15 16.36
CA SER A 78 -1.50 -14.77 17.36
C SER A 78 -1.68 -13.94 18.65
N GLY A 79 -1.31 -12.66 18.66
CA GLY A 79 -1.51 -11.74 19.78
C GLY A 79 -1.00 -10.34 19.48
N SER A 80 -1.86 -9.52 18.85
CA SER A 80 -1.63 -8.10 18.49
C SER A 80 -0.92 -7.29 19.57
N ASP A 81 -1.28 -7.51 20.83
CA ASP A 81 -0.85 -6.66 21.94
C ASP A 81 0.60 -6.95 22.35
N ALA A 82 1.01 -8.22 22.33
CA ALA A 82 2.38 -8.62 22.69
C ALA A 82 3.42 -8.20 21.65
N LEU A 83 3.03 -8.15 20.38
CA LEU A 83 3.87 -7.65 19.29
C LEU A 83 4.09 -6.15 19.39
N THR A 84 3.03 -5.41 19.72
CA THR A 84 3.08 -3.96 19.92
C THR A 84 3.99 -3.63 21.11
N ASP A 85 3.84 -4.33 22.24
CA ASP A 85 4.68 -4.14 23.42
C ASP A 85 6.16 -4.47 23.15
N ALA A 86 6.43 -5.55 22.42
CA ALA A 86 7.79 -5.94 22.06
C ALA A 86 8.44 -4.94 21.08
N TYR A 87 7.68 -4.43 20.12
CA TYR A 87 8.12 -3.41 19.18
C TYR A 87 8.45 -2.09 19.91
N THR A 88 7.55 -1.62 20.76
CA THR A 88 7.74 -0.40 21.57
C THR A 88 8.91 -0.52 22.54
N ALA A 89 9.16 -1.70 23.10
CA ALA A 89 10.30 -1.94 23.99
C ALA A 89 11.67 -1.87 23.27
N VAL A 90 11.73 -2.30 22.00
CA VAL A 90 12.99 -2.36 21.22
C VAL A 90 13.27 -1.05 20.50
N PHE A 91 12.25 -0.41 19.95
CA PHE A 91 12.39 0.79 19.13
C PHE A 91 12.05 2.10 19.88
N GLY A 92 11.57 1.98 21.12
CA GLY A 92 11.06 3.10 21.92
C GLY A 92 9.67 3.51 21.46
N ALA A 93 8.91 4.17 22.35
CA ALA A 93 7.75 4.96 21.96
C ALA A 93 8.27 6.21 21.24
N ALA A 94 8.65 6.06 19.97
CA ALA A 94 8.68 7.24 19.12
C ALA A 94 7.24 7.74 19.08
N GLU A 95 6.96 8.85 19.75
CA GLU A 95 5.86 9.71 19.33
C GLU A 95 6.11 9.98 17.86
N VAL A 96 5.42 9.22 17.01
CA VAL A 96 5.29 9.56 15.60
C VAL A 96 4.71 10.96 15.64
N PRO A 97 5.44 12.00 15.22
CA PRO A 97 4.83 13.31 15.10
C PRO A 97 3.58 13.09 14.25
N ALA A 98 2.45 13.66 14.66
CA ALA A 98 1.21 13.62 13.91
C ALA A 98 1.37 14.39 12.58
N SER A 99 2.21 13.88 11.69
CA SER A 99 2.30 14.27 10.31
C SER A 99 1.26 13.45 9.57
N GLY A 100 0.00 13.90 9.68
CA GLY A 100 -0.94 14.10 8.57
C GLY A 100 -1.16 13.02 7.51
N SER A 101 -0.73 11.78 7.69
CA SER A 101 -1.08 10.68 6.81
C SER A 101 -1.43 9.47 7.66
N SER A 102 -2.65 9.51 8.20
CA SER A 102 -3.29 8.29 8.67
C SER A 102 -3.49 7.41 7.45
N VAL A 103 -2.80 6.27 7.38
CA VAL A 103 -3.30 5.15 6.59
C VAL A 103 -4.75 4.95 7.06
N PRO A 104 -5.77 5.11 6.20
CA PRO A 104 -7.15 4.99 6.61
C PRO A 104 -7.33 3.64 7.28
N ARG A 105 -7.94 3.62 8.46
CA ARG A 105 -8.43 2.35 8.99
C ARG A 105 -9.44 1.81 7.98
N THR A 106 -9.44 0.50 7.76
CA THR A 106 -10.38 -0.17 6.82
C THR A 106 -11.84 0.17 7.11
N ASP A 107 -12.15 0.61 8.34
CA ASP A 107 -13.49 1.00 8.79
C ASP A 107 -13.95 2.36 8.22
N ASP A 108 -13.04 3.20 7.70
CA ASP A 108 -13.35 4.54 7.17
C ASP A 108 -13.36 4.60 5.62
N LEU A 109 -13.17 3.47 4.94
CA LEU A 109 -13.17 3.40 3.49
C LEU A 109 -14.59 3.23 2.92
N PRO A 110 -14.90 3.81 1.75
CA PRO A 110 -16.14 3.50 1.04
C PRO A 110 -16.26 1.99 0.77
N GLY A 111 -17.48 1.45 0.81
CA GLY A 111 -17.71 0.00 0.65
C GLY A 111 -17.37 -0.56 -0.74
N ASN A 112 -17.08 0.31 -1.71
CA ASN A 112 -16.85 -0.02 -3.11
C ASN A 112 -15.44 0.33 -3.60
N VAL A 113 -14.44 0.39 -2.71
CA VAL A 113 -13.04 0.64 -3.08
C VAL A 113 -12.17 -0.57 -2.72
N ASP A 114 -11.19 -0.85 -3.58
CA ASP A 114 -10.14 -1.82 -3.32
C ASP A 114 -8.77 -1.12 -3.36
N MET A 115 -8.11 -1.08 -2.20
CA MET A 115 -6.80 -0.47 -2.05
C MET A 115 -5.67 -1.40 -2.50
N LEU A 116 -5.95 -2.69 -2.71
CA LEU A 116 -4.94 -3.68 -3.07
C LEU A 116 -4.77 -3.76 -4.60
N GLN A 117 -3.54 -4.07 -5.00
CA GLN A 117 -3.23 -4.35 -6.39
C GLN A 117 -3.94 -5.64 -6.84
N ARG A 118 -4.56 -5.59 -8.01
CA ARG A 118 -5.08 -6.75 -8.74
C ARG A 118 -4.18 -7.07 -9.91
N VAL A 119 -4.23 -8.32 -10.37
CA VAL A 119 -3.60 -8.70 -11.63
C VAL A 119 -4.60 -8.45 -12.74
N LEU A 120 -4.30 -7.50 -13.63
CA LEU A 120 -5.07 -7.27 -14.85
C LEU A 120 -4.69 -8.36 -15.85
N ASN A 121 -5.65 -9.14 -16.32
CA ASN A 121 -5.41 -10.25 -17.25
C ASN A 121 -5.52 -9.80 -18.72
N PHE A 122 -5.06 -8.58 -19.02
CA PHE A 122 -5.05 -7.98 -20.37
C PHE A 122 -3.90 -6.98 -20.48
N ASP A 123 -3.48 -6.68 -21.71
CA ASP A 123 -2.42 -5.70 -21.98
C ASP A 123 -2.95 -4.27 -21.79
N TYR A 124 -2.13 -3.42 -21.19
CA TYR A 124 -2.45 -2.02 -20.95
C TYR A 124 -1.24 -1.10 -21.16
N ALA A 125 -1.52 0.18 -21.34
CA ALA A 125 -0.51 1.24 -21.50
C ALA A 125 -0.90 2.47 -20.68
N ASP A 126 0.11 3.29 -20.37
CA ASP A 126 -0.12 4.56 -19.67
C ASP A 126 -1.08 5.45 -20.48
N PRO A 127 -2.10 6.05 -19.83
CA PRO A 127 -3.12 6.85 -20.53
C PRO A 127 -2.58 8.19 -21.04
N VAL A 128 -1.41 8.61 -20.57
CA VAL A 128 -0.66 9.78 -21.04
C VAL A 128 0.82 9.42 -21.15
N PRO A 129 1.58 10.01 -22.08
CA PRO A 129 2.98 9.63 -22.32
C PRO A 129 3.93 10.02 -21.17
N ALA A 130 3.59 11.07 -20.41
CA ALA A 130 4.32 11.54 -19.24
C ALA A 130 3.41 12.46 -18.41
N GLY A 131 3.74 12.67 -17.14
CA GLY A 131 3.06 13.61 -16.27
C GLY A 131 3.49 13.48 -14.81
N ASP A 132 3.07 14.43 -13.99
CA ASP A 132 3.30 14.42 -12.54
C ASP A 132 2.04 13.94 -11.82
N ILE A 133 2.16 12.90 -10.98
CA ILE A 133 1.06 12.50 -10.11
C ILE A 133 0.89 13.57 -9.03
N THR A 134 -0.21 14.31 -9.12
CA THR A 134 -0.52 15.40 -8.17
C THR A 134 -1.48 14.96 -7.08
N SER A 135 -2.27 13.90 -7.33
CA SER A 135 -3.11 13.33 -6.30
C SER A 135 -3.38 11.84 -6.46
N LEU A 136 -3.27 11.11 -5.35
CA LEU A 136 -3.45 9.67 -5.28
C LEU A 136 -4.92 9.30 -5.04
N PHE A 137 -5.26 8.08 -5.44
CA PHE A 137 -6.48 7.40 -5.01
C PHE A 137 -6.50 7.25 -3.49
N GLY A 138 -7.61 7.59 -2.83
CA GLY A 138 -7.72 7.47 -1.38
C GLY A 138 -8.38 8.64 -0.67
N ALA A 139 -8.45 8.54 0.66
CA ALA A 139 -8.97 9.62 1.50
C ALA A 139 -8.04 10.83 1.48
N ARG A 140 -8.60 12.01 1.19
CA ARG A 140 -7.90 13.31 1.22
C ARG A 140 -8.79 14.40 1.81
N SER A 141 -8.20 15.52 2.22
CA SER A 141 -8.97 16.74 2.41
C SER A 141 -9.42 17.25 1.05
N ASP A 142 -10.70 17.62 0.92
CA ASP A 142 -11.27 18.15 -0.30
C ASP A 142 -10.48 19.42 -0.70
N PRO A 143 -9.87 19.45 -1.91
CA PRO A 143 -9.04 20.57 -2.32
C PRO A 143 -9.78 21.90 -2.45
N LEU A 144 -11.11 21.87 -2.57
CA LEU A 144 -11.97 23.02 -2.78
C LEU A 144 -12.72 23.42 -1.50
N GLU A 145 -13.13 22.45 -0.69
CA GLU A 145 -14.06 22.67 0.44
C GLU A 145 -13.49 22.28 1.81
N GLY A 146 -12.29 21.68 1.89
CA GLY A 146 -11.57 21.40 3.15
C GLY A 146 -12.17 20.30 4.04
N GLY A 147 -13.26 19.64 3.63
CA GLY A 147 -13.83 18.46 4.30
C GLY A 147 -13.17 17.15 3.84
N GLY A 148 -13.26 16.06 4.62
CA GLY A 148 -12.74 14.76 4.17
C GLY A 148 -13.51 14.23 2.96
N ARG A 149 -12.81 13.96 1.84
CA ARG A 149 -13.37 13.37 0.62
C ARG A 149 -12.50 12.22 0.14
N PHE A 150 -13.14 11.16 -0.33
CA PHE A 150 -12.43 10.08 -1.00
C PHE A 150 -12.20 10.44 -2.48
N HIS A 151 -10.96 10.28 -2.93
CA HIS A 151 -10.57 10.46 -4.31
C HIS A 151 -10.61 9.12 -5.03
N TYR A 152 -11.52 9.00 -6.00
CA TYR A 152 -11.84 7.75 -6.70
C TYR A 152 -10.96 7.48 -7.93
N GLY A 153 -9.97 8.32 -8.19
CA GLY A 153 -9.05 8.17 -9.31
C GLY A 153 -7.61 8.57 -8.95
N LEU A 154 -6.83 8.77 -9.99
CA LEU A 154 -5.46 9.26 -9.95
C LEU A 154 -5.38 10.55 -10.78
N ASP A 155 -4.90 11.63 -10.19
CA ASP A 155 -4.74 12.92 -10.86
C ASP A 155 -3.31 13.04 -11.40
N ILE A 156 -3.19 13.15 -12.73
CA ILE A 156 -1.92 13.24 -13.46
C ILE A 156 -1.85 14.60 -14.17
N ALA A 157 -1.03 15.50 -13.65
CA ALA A 157 -0.81 16.82 -14.25
C ALA A 157 0.07 16.73 -15.50
N GLY A 158 -0.22 17.60 -16.47
CA GLY A 158 0.50 17.69 -17.73
C GLY A 158 0.20 19.00 -18.46
N GLU A 159 0.59 19.07 -19.73
CA GLU A 159 0.31 20.24 -20.57
C GLU A 159 -1.10 20.18 -21.17
N GLU A 160 -1.74 21.34 -21.35
CA GLU A 160 -3.06 21.42 -21.98
C GLU A 160 -2.95 20.90 -23.43
N GLY A 161 -3.88 20.05 -23.84
CA GLY A 161 -3.82 19.42 -25.17
C GLY A 161 -3.01 18.13 -25.23
N THR A 162 -2.35 17.70 -24.14
CA THR A 162 -1.68 16.39 -24.07
C THR A 162 -2.65 15.29 -24.50
N VAL A 163 -2.22 14.43 -25.42
CA VAL A 163 -3.05 13.32 -25.92
C VAL A 163 -3.31 12.32 -24.79
N ILE A 164 -4.59 12.04 -24.56
CA ILE A 164 -5.06 10.98 -23.67
C ILE A 164 -5.41 9.77 -24.53
N SER A 165 -4.84 8.63 -24.18
CA SER A 165 -4.97 7.38 -24.92
C SER A 165 -5.75 6.33 -24.13
N ALA A 166 -6.40 5.41 -24.84
CA ALA A 166 -7.09 4.28 -24.25
C ALA A 166 -6.09 3.40 -23.49
N PHE A 167 -6.43 3.07 -22.25
CA PHE A 167 -5.58 2.31 -21.33
C PHE A 167 -5.44 0.86 -21.79
N ALA A 168 -6.50 0.29 -22.36
CA ALA A 168 -6.54 -1.06 -22.90
C ALA A 168 -7.56 -1.15 -24.04
N ASP A 169 -7.58 -2.28 -24.75
CA ASP A 169 -8.59 -2.59 -25.76
C ASP A 169 -10.00 -2.52 -25.16
N GLY A 170 -10.96 -1.99 -25.90
CA GLY A 170 -12.32 -1.85 -25.40
C GLY A 170 -13.30 -1.12 -26.31
N VAL A 171 -14.42 -0.73 -25.72
CA VAL A 171 -15.49 0.03 -26.37
C VAL A 171 -15.78 1.27 -25.53
N VAL A 172 -15.81 2.43 -26.18
CA VAL A 172 -16.24 3.68 -25.57
C VAL A 172 -17.74 3.57 -25.25
N THR A 173 -18.09 3.65 -23.98
CA THR A 173 -19.47 3.48 -23.48
C THR A 173 -20.07 4.75 -22.93
N ALA A 174 -19.27 5.82 -22.79
CA ALA A 174 -19.77 7.14 -22.50
C ALA A 174 -18.84 8.22 -23.07
N VAL A 175 -19.46 9.25 -23.64
CA VAL A 175 -18.85 10.55 -23.93
C VAL A 175 -19.78 11.59 -23.33
N GLY A 176 -19.31 12.34 -22.33
CA GLY A 176 -20.17 13.21 -21.54
C GLY A 176 -19.53 14.54 -21.17
N ASP A 177 -20.36 15.42 -20.60
CA ASP A 177 -19.96 16.69 -20.00
C ASP A 177 -20.77 16.88 -18.71
N SER A 178 -20.08 17.12 -17.59
CA SER A 178 -20.72 17.31 -16.29
C SER A 178 -20.02 18.41 -15.49
N THR A 179 -20.73 18.98 -14.50
CA THR A 179 -20.16 20.00 -13.63
C THR A 179 -18.92 19.52 -12.88
N ASP A 180 -18.93 18.27 -12.41
CA ASP A 180 -17.84 17.73 -11.60
C ASP A 180 -16.68 17.20 -12.46
N LEU A 181 -16.95 16.30 -13.40
CA LEU A 181 -15.90 15.67 -14.23
C LEU A 181 -15.46 16.52 -15.43
N GLY A 182 -16.20 17.58 -15.76
CA GLY A 182 -16.02 18.28 -17.03
C GLY A 182 -16.35 17.36 -18.19
N LYS A 183 -15.59 17.48 -19.29
CA LYS A 183 -15.69 16.56 -20.41
C LYS A 183 -14.99 15.26 -20.06
N TYR A 184 -15.68 14.13 -20.26
CA TYR A 184 -15.14 12.83 -19.92
C TYR A 184 -15.48 11.75 -20.94
N VAL A 185 -14.66 10.70 -20.92
CA VAL A 185 -14.82 9.47 -21.70
C VAL A 185 -14.79 8.29 -20.75
N THR A 186 -15.64 7.29 -20.98
CA THR A 186 -15.56 5.98 -20.31
C THR A 186 -15.35 4.90 -21.35
N VAL A 187 -14.40 3.99 -21.10
CA VAL A 187 -14.13 2.83 -21.94
C VAL A 187 -14.37 1.57 -21.11
N THR A 188 -15.20 0.66 -21.64
CA THR A 188 -15.39 -0.67 -21.07
C THR A 188 -14.44 -1.65 -21.73
N HIS A 189 -13.81 -2.50 -20.93
CA HIS A 189 -12.80 -3.48 -21.31
C HIS A 189 -13.31 -4.90 -21.03
N GLU A 190 -12.54 -5.91 -21.44
CA GLU A 190 -12.83 -7.31 -21.10
C GLU A 190 -12.76 -7.53 -19.58
N GLY A 191 -13.45 -8.56 -19.07
CA GLY A 191 -13.36 -8.96 -17.66
C GLY A 191 -14.11 -8.07 -16.66
N GLY A 192 -15.03 -7.23 -17.14
CA GLY A 192 -15.83 -6.31 -16.31
C GLY A 192 -15.09 -5.03 -15.92
N TYR A 193 -13.94 -4.77 -16.53
CA TYR A 193 -13.16 -3.57 -16.24
C TYR A 193 -13.66 -2.37 -17.03
N SER A 194 -13.52 -1.18 -16.45
CA SER A 194 -13.77 0.08 -17.16
C SER A 194 -12.80 1.15 -16.70
N THR A 195 -12.47 2.08 -17.59
CA THR A 195 -11.67 3.26 -17.27
C THR A 195 -12.44 4.53 -17.56
N LEU A 196 -12.22 5.56 -16.73
CA LEU A 196 -12.80 6.89 -16.90
C LEU A 196 -11.68 7.93 -17.04
N TYR A 197 -11.85 8.84 -18.00
CA TYR A 197 -10.92 9.91 -18.33
C TYR A 197 -11.67 11.23 -18.24
N ALA A 198 -11.35 12.08 -17.27
CA ALA A 198 -12.07 13.32 -17.01
C ALA A 198 -11.20 14.58 -17.20
N HIS A 199 -11.83 15.74 -17.01
CA HIS A 199 -11.26 17.08 -17.17
C HIS A 199 -10.70 17.36 -18.58
N CYS A 200 -11.19 16.63 -19.59
CA CYS A 200 -10.71 16.76 -20.95
C CYS A 200 -11.04 18.15 -21.51
N ARG A 201 -10.15 18.72 -22.32
CA ARG A 201 -10.43 19.91 -23.12
C ARG A 201 -11.26 19.55 -24.35
N ARG A 202 -10.93 18.42 -24.96
CA ARG A 202 -11.51 17.95 -26.22
C ARG A 202 -11.57 16.43 -26.21
N ILE A 203 -12.67 15.88 -26.70
CA ILE A 203 -12.85 14.44 -26.87
C ILE A 203 -12.74 14.12 -28.37
N THR A 204 -11.90 13.15 -28.73
CA THR A 204 -11.76 12.66 -30.11
C THR A 204 -12.57 11.39 -30.37
N ALA A 205 -12.83 10.62 -29.31
CA ALA A 205 -13.60 9.40 -29.39
C ALA A 205 -15.12 9.65 -29.52
N SER A 206 -15.84 8.66 -30.04
CA SER A 206 -17.30 8.65 -30.12
C SER A 206 -17.92 7.53 -29.30
N ASP A 207 -19.14 7.71 -28.80
CA ASP A 207 -19.89 6.65 -28.15
C ASP A 207 -20.05 5.42 -29.06
N GLY A 208 -19.82 4.23 -28.52
CA GLY A 208 -19.81 2.96 -29.25
C GLY A 208 -18.55 2.68 -30.08
N GLN A 209 -17.56 3.58 -30.08
CA GLN A 209 -16.30 3.36 -30.80
C GLN A 209 -15.48 2.23 -30.17
N GLN A 210 -15.03 1.29 -30.99
CA GLN A 210 -13.99 0.32 -30.60
C GLN A 210 -12.63 1.01 -30.60
N VAL A 211 -11.87 0.81 -29.53
CA VAL A 211 -10.53 1.37 -29.34
C VAL A 211 -9.56 0.25 -28.98
N ARG A 212 -8.32 0.42 -29.43
CA ARG A 212 -7.19 -0.41 -29.02
C ARG A 212 -6.38 0.30 -27.95
N CYS A 213 -5.64 -0.47 -27.17
CA CYS A 213 -4.64 0.04 -26.24
C CYS A 213 -3.72 1.06 -26.94
N GLY A 214 -3.63 2.26 -26.38
CA GLY A 214 -2.86 3.38 -26.93
C GLY A 214 -3.57 4.23 -28.00
N ASP A 215 -4.81 3.90 -28.39
CA ASP A 215 -5.55 4.75 -29.34
C ASP A 215 -5.90 6.10 -28.70
N PRO A 216 -5.76 7.24 -29.42
CA PRO A 216 -6.09 8.55 -28.88
C PRO A 216 -7.60 8.75 -28.74
N ILE A 217 -8.05 9.08 -27.53
CA ILE A 217 -9.48 9.22 -27.20
C ILE A 217 -9.88 10.63 -26.74
N ALA A 218 -8.94 11.42 -26.23
CA ALA A 218 -9.18 12.79 -25.79
C ALA A 218 -7.89 13.62 -25.72
N GLU A 219 -8.03 14.88 -25.34
CA GLU A 219 -6.95 15.80 -25.00
C GLU A 219 -7.16 16.36 -23.59
N MET A 220 -6.08 16.39 -22.82
CA MET A 220 -6.04 16.91 -21.46
C MET A 220 -6.46 18.38 -21.39
N GLY A 221 -7.17 18.75 -20.33
CA GLY A 221 -7.63 20.10 -20.07
C GLY A 221 -7.85 20.37 -18.59
N ASP A 222 -8.71 21.35 -18.31
CA ASP A 222 -9.08 21.81 -16.98
C ASP A 222 -10.61 22.02 -16.84
N THR A 223 -11.41 21.23 -17.55
CA THR A 223 -12.88 21.39 -17.54
C THR A 223 -13.53 20.77 -16.30
N GLY A 224 -14.69 21.29 -15.87
CA GLY A 224 -15.40 20.78 -14.69
C GLY A 224 -14.81 21.31 -13.37
N ARG A 225 -14.79 20.48 -12.32
CA ARG A 225 -14.17 20.81 -11.02
C ARG A 225 -12.68 20.48 -10.99
N ALA A 226 -11.93 21.05 -11.92
CA ALA A 226 -10.47 20.95 -11.96
C ALA A 226 -9.81 22.18 -11.28
N THR A 227 -8.71 21.96 -10.56
CA THR A 227 -7.89 23.05 -9.98
C THR A 227 -6.73 23.49 -10.89
N GLY A 228 -6.60 22.88 -12.05
CA GLY A 228 -5.55 23.10 -13.03
C GLY A 228 -5.60 22.02 -14.12
N VAL A 229 -4.68 22.09 -15.09
CA VAL A 229 -4.63 21.13 -16.19
C VAL A 229 -4.12 19.77 -15.69
N HIS A 230 -4.97 18.74 -15.78
CA HIS A 230 -4.64 17.37 -15.42
C HIS A 230 -5.62 16.37 -16.04
N LEU A 231 -5.20 15.11 -16.10
CA LEU A 231 -6.10 13.98 -16.29
C LEU A 231 -6.53 13.47 -14.92
N HIS A 232 -7.84 13.36 -14.70
CA HIS A 232 -8.39 12.51 -13.65
C HIS A 232 -8.72 11.13 -14.24
N PHE A 233 -8.02 10.10 -13.77
CA PHE A 233 -8.09 8.74 -14.31
C PHE A 233 -8.65 7.78 -13.26
N GLU A 234 -9.75 7.10 -13.58
CA GLU A 234 -10.32 6.05 -12.73
C GLU A 234 -10.21 4.68 -13.41
N LEU A 235 -10.07 3.62 -12.60
CA LEU A 235 -10.09 2.23 -13.05
C LEU A 235 -11.06 1.44 -12.16
N HIS A 236 -12.04 0.79 -12.77
CA HIS A 236 -13.06 0.01 -12.07
C HIS A 236 -13.05 -1.44 -12.52
N GLN A 237 -13.58 -2.31 -11.66
CA GLN A 237 -14.07 -3.63 -12.04
C GLN A 237 -15.48 -3.80 -11.47
N ASP A 238 -16.45 -3.90 -12.37
CA ASP A 238 -17.87 -3.81 -12.03
C ASP A 238 -18.15 -2.53 -11.21
N ASP A 239 -18.70 -2.65 -10.00
CA ASP A 239 -19.01 -1.52 -9.11
C ASP A 239 -17.84 -1.12 -8.18
N VAL A 240 -16.66 -1.76 -8.32
CA VAL A 240 -15.52 -1.55 -7.42
C VAL A 240 -14.45 -0.68 -8.06
N TYR A 241 -14.10 0.39 -7.36
CA TYR A 241 -13.00 1.29 -7.71
C TYR A 241 -11.65 0.68 -7.31
N LEU A 242 -10.73 0.61 -8.26
CA LEU A 242 -9.38 0.09 -8.07
C LEU A 242 -8.38 1.25 -8.04
N ASN A 243 -7.34 1.13 -7.22
CA ASN A 243 -6.28 2.12 -7.16
C ASN A 243 -5.41 2.10 -8.46
N PRO A 244 -5.46 3.15 -9.32
CA PRO A 244 -4.76 3.13 -10.60
C PRO A 244 -3.23 3.23 -10.49
N ILE A 245 -2.70 3.63 -9.32
CA ILE A 245 -1.26 3.84 -9.12
C ILE A 245 -0.41 2.61 -9.44
N TYR A 246 -0.99 1.42 -9.34
CA TYR A 246 -0.29 0.16 -9.60
C TYR A 246 -0.10 -0.14 -11.09
N TYR A 247 -0.78 0.60 -11.98
CA TYR A 247 -0.82 0.33 -13.41
C TYR A 247 -0.35 1.53 -14.25
N VAL A 248 0.06 2.62 -13.59
CA VAL A 248 0.66 3.79 -14.24
C VAL A 248 2.14 3.81 -13.89
N THR A 249 3.00 3.72 -14.90
CA THR A 249 4.44 3.49 -14.67
C THR A 249 5.33 4.67 -15.02
N PHE A 250 5.00 5.47 -16.04
CA PHE A 250 5.85 6.51 -16.63
C PHE A 250 7.29 6.04 -16.90
N ALA A 251 7.56 5.70 -18.16
CA ALA A 251 8.90 5.28 -18.61
C ALA A 251 9.90 6.43 -18.67
#